data_AF-A0A367P7A6-F1
#
_entry.id   AF-A0A367P7A6-F1
#
_cell.length_a   1.000
_cell.length_b   1.000
_cell.length_c   1.000
_cell.angle_alpha   90.00
_cell.angle_beta   90.00
_cell.angle_gamma   90.00
#
_symmetry.space_group_name_H-M   'P 1'
#
loop_
_entity.id
_entity.type
_entity.pdbx_description
1 polymer ?
#
loop_
_entity_poly.entity_id
_entity_poly.type
_entity_poly.pdbx_seq_one_letter_code
_entity_poly.pdbx_strand_id
1 'polypeptide(L)'
;MSATAVPDTPPPGAADKDLPLREDIRFLGRLLGECLHEQEGDAAFEVVETIRQTAVRFRRENDRAAGAELDRLLKRLSRDQTNQVVRAFSYFSHL
;
A
#
# COMPACT_ATOMS: atom_id res chain seq x y z
N MET A 1 29.86 37.52 -4.55
CA MET A 1 30.15 36.16 -5.06
C MET A 1 28.93 35.31 -4.74
N SER A 2 27.99 35.19 -5.68
CA SER A 2 26.74 34.44 -5.49
C SER A 2 26.93 33.03 -6.03
N ALA A 3 26.80 32.04 -5.16
CA ALA A 3 26.76 30.63 -5.53
C ALA A 3 25.30 30.28 -5.91
N THR A 4 25.09 29.98 -7.19
CA THR A 4 23.83 29.47 -7.73
C THR A 4 23.65 28.02 -7.30
N ALA A 5 22.59 27.73 -6.54
CA ALA A 5 22.14 26.37 -6.27
C ALA A 5 21.55 25.75 -7.55
N VAL A 6 22.09 24.62 -7.98
CA VAL A 6 21.53 23.81 -9.08
C VAL A 6 20.31 23.07 -8.54
N PRO A 7 19.14 23.11 -9.20
CA PRO A 7 17.98 22.31 -8.79
C PRO A 7 18.23 20.84 -9.16
N ASP A 8 18.03 19.96 -8.18
CA ASP A 8 18.23 18.51 -8.24
C ASP A 8 17.08 17.82 -9.00
N THR A 9 16.87 18.21 -10.27
CA THR A 9 15.82 17.63 -11.11
C THR A 9 16.29 16.27 -11.63
N PRO A 10 15.63 15.15 -11.27
CA PRO A 10 16.06 13.83 -11.71
C PRO A 10 15.92 13.71 -13.25
N PRO A 11 16.84 12.98 -13.91
CA PRO A 11 16.88 12.92 -15.37
C PRO A 11 15.60 12.27 -15.94
N PRO A 12 15.05 12.81 -17.05
CA PRO A 12 13.89 12.24 -17.71
C PRO A 12 14.28 10.89 -18.32
N GLY A 13 13.81 9.80 -17.69
CA GLY A 13 14.09 8.41 -18.10
C GLY A 13 14.21 7.42 -16.94
N ALA A 14 14.49 7.88 -15.71
CA ALA A 14 14.52 7.00 -14.53
C ALA A 14 13.14 6.36 -14.25
N ALA A 15 12.05 7.13 -14.41
CA ALA A 15 10.69 6.63 -14.20
C ALA A 15 10.28 5.53 -15.18
N ASP A 16 10.85 5.49 -16.39
CA ASP A 16 10.45 4.56 -17.46
C ASP A 16 11.06 3.16 -17.26
N LYS A 17 12.29 3.11 -16.73
CA LYS A 17 12.97 1.85 -16.37
C LYS A 17 12.29 1.10 -15.22
N ASP A 18 11.65 1.82 -14.32
CA ASP A 18 10.92 1.24 -13.18
C ASP A 18 9.50 0.78 -13.57
N LEU A 19 9.08 0.96 -14.83
CA LEU A 19 7.74 0.60 -15.26
C LEU A 19 7.48 -0.92 -15.22
N PRO A 20 8.37 -1.80 -15.76
CA PRO A 20 8.17 -3.25 -15.69
C PRO A 20 8.09 -3.75 -14.25
N LEU A 21 8.97 -3.26 -13.37
CA LEU A 21 8.96 -3.62 -11.94
C LEU A 21 7.67 -3.18 -11.24
N ARG A 22 7.13 -2.01 -11.58
CA ARG A 22 5.84 -1.54 -11.05
C ARG A 22 4.67 -2.39 -11.53
N GLU A 23 4.73 -2.92 -12.75
CA GLU A 23 3.73 -3.85 -13.26
C GLU A 23 3.81 -5.21 -12.56
N ASP A 24 5.01 -5.72 -12.32
CA ASP A 24 5.26 -6.95 -11.56
C ASP A 24 4.74 -6.83 -10.13
N ILE A 25 5.06 -5.73 -9.42
CA ILE A 25 4.55 -5.47 -8.06
C ILE A 25 3.01 -5.41 -8.04
N ARG A 26 2.39 -4.79 -9.06
CA ARG A 26 0.92 -4.76 -9.17
C ARG A 26 0.34 -6.14 -9.46
N PHE A 27 1.01 -6.94 -10.29
CA PHE A 27 0.60 -8.30 -10.61
C PHE A 27 0.67 -9.20 -9.37
N LEU A 28 1.79 -9.18 -8.66
CA LEU A 28 1.98 -9.90 -7.41
C LEU A 28 0.97 -9.46 -6.35
N GLY A 29 0.67 -8.16 -6.27
CA GLY A 29 -0.35 -7.66 -5.35
C GLY A 29 -1.78 -8.11 -5.67
N ARG A 30 -2.12 -8.30 -6.96
CA ARG A 30 -3.40 -8.89 -7.35
C ARG A 30 -3.48 -10.37 -6.97
N LEU A 31 -2.46 -11.15 -7.32
CA LEU A 31 -2.39 -12.58 -7.01
C LEU A 31 -2.45 -12.84 -5.50
N LEU A 32 -1.76 -12.01 -4.70
CA LEU A 32 -1.83 -12.12 -3.25
C LEU A 32 -3.20 -11.72 -2.70
N GLY A 33 -3.86 -10.74 -3.30
CA GLY A 33 -5.25 -10.40 -2.98
C GLY A 33 -6.21 -11.57 -3.25
N GLU A 34 -6.07 -12.23 -4.39
CA GLU A 34 -6.83 -13.44 -4.74
C GLU A 34 -6.56 -14.57 -3.74
N CYS A 35 -5.29 -14.83 -3.42
CA CYS A 35 -4.91 -15.83 -2.41
C CYS A 35 -5.49 -15.51 -1.03
N LEU A 36 -5.43 -14.25 -0.59
CA LEU A 36 -6.01 -13.82 0.68
C LEU A 36 -7.53 -14.06 0.72
N HIS A 37 -8.21 -13.73 -0.37
CA HIS A 37 -9.64 -13.96 -0.52
C HIS A 37 -9.99 -15.46 -0.45
N GLU A 38 -9.25 -16.30 -1.17
CA GLU A 38 -9.45 -17.76 -1.16
C GLU A 38 -9.16 -18.42 0.19
N GLN A 39 -8.17 -17.92 0.94
CA GLN A 39 -7.71 -18.56 2.19
C GLN A 39 -8.44 -18.06 3.43
N GLU A 40 -8.80 -16.77 3.50
CA GLU A 40 -9.36 -16.15 4.72
C GLU A 40 -10.83 -15.71 4.54
N GLY A 41 -11.35 -15.75 3.31
CA GLY A 41 -12.73 -15.45 2.96
C GLY A 41 -13.06 -13.95 2.84
N ASP A 42 -14.26 -13.67 2.33
CA ASP A 42 -14.71 -12.33 1.90
C ASP A 42 -14.60 -11.29 3.01
N ALA A 43 -15.03 -11.60 4.23
CA ALA A 43 -15.04 -10.66 5.34
C ALA A 43 -13.64 -10.21 5.77
N ALA A 44 -12.67 -11.11 5.73
CA ALA A 44 -11.28 -10.78 6.06
C ALA A 44 -10.62 -9.98 4.92
N PHE A 45 -10.90 -10.39 3.68
CA PHE A 45 -10.43 -9.68 2.48
C PHE A 45 -10.93 -8.23 2.45
N GLU A 46 -12.22 -7.99 2.70
CA GLU A 46 -12.79 -6.63 2.71
C GLU A 46 -12.11 -5.71 3.72
N VAL A 47 -11.82 -6.22 4.93
CA VAL A 47 -11.13 -5.46 5.98
C VAL A 47 -9.72 -5.07 5.53
N VAL A 48 -8.95 -6.04 5.03
CA VAL A 48 -7.57 -5.81 4.55
C VAL A 48 -7.56 -4.85 3.36
N GLU A 49 -8.46 -5.04 2.41
CA GLU A 49 -8.55 -4.22 1.21
C GLU A 49 -8.97 -2.77 1.53
N THR A 50 -9.91 -2.60 2.47
CA THR A 50 -10.30 -1.27 2.97
C THR A 50 -9.11 -0.56 3.61
N ILE A 51 -8.34 -1.24 4.46
CA ILE A 51 -7.12 -0.69 5.08
C ILE A 51 -6.11 -0.29 4.00
N ARG A 52 -5.89 -1.16 3.00
CA ARG A 52 -4.95 -0.91 1.90
C ARG A 52 -5.34 0.31 1.08
N GLN A 53 -6.61 0.43 0.67
CA GLN A 53 -7.09 1.56 -0.13
C GLN A 53 -6.99 2.89 0.64
N THR A 54 -7.40 2.91 1.91
CA THR A 54 -7.32 4.12 2.74
C THR A 54 -5.87 4.56 2.97
N ALA A 55 -4.94 3.61 3.19
CA ALA A 55 -3.52 3.89 3.29
C ALA A 55 -2.92 4.44 1.98
N VAL A 56 -3.32 3.90 0.83
CA VAL A 56 -2.88 4.39 -0.48
C VAL A 56 -3.39 5.80 -0.73
N ARG A 57 -4.67 6.09 -0.45
CA ARG A 57 -5.24 7.44 -0.56
C ARG A 57 -4.51 8.43 0.34
N PHE A 58 -4.30 8.08 1.61
CA PHE A 58 -3.53 8.93 2.53
C PHE A 58 -2.13 9.26 1.99
N ARG A 59 -1.39 8.26 1.47
CA ARG A 59 -0.01 8.45 1.01
C ARG A 59 0.10 9.14 -0.36
N ARG A 60 -0.79 8.85 -1.30
CA ARG A 60 -0.76 9.42 -2.66
C ARG A 60 -1.38 10.81 -2.73
N GLU A 61 -2.46 11.04 -2.00
CA GLU A 61 -3.26 12.27 -2.10
C GLU A 61 -2.95 13.24 -0.97
N ASN A 62 -2.07 12.89 -0.02
CA ASN A 62 -1.84 13.63 1.22
C ASN A 62 -3.16 13.90 2.01
N ASP A 63 -4.14 12.99 1.86
CA ASP A 63 -5.47 13.14 2.43
C ASP A 63 -5.45 12.89 3.95
N ARG A 64 -5.35 13.96 4.73
CA ARG A 64 -5.34 13.90 6.20
C ARG A 64 -6.62 13.30 6.79
N ALA A 65 -7.75 13.37 6.10
CA ALA A 65 -8.99 12.75 6.54
C ALA A 65 -8.92 11.23 6.38
N ALA A 66 -8.36 10.74 5.27
CA ALA A 66 -8.06 9.32 5.08
C ALA A 66 -7.09 8.79 6.14
N GLY A 67 -6.12 9.61 6.58
CA GLY A 67 -5.24 9.25 7.71
C GLY A 67 -6.00 9.03 9.03
N ALA A 68 -6.97 9.89 9.35
CA ALA A 68 -7.81 9.74 10.54
C ALA A 68 -8.79 8.55 10.42
N GLU A 69 -9.28 8.27 9.21
CA GLU A 69 -10.10 7.09 8.92
C GLU A 69 -9.30 5.80 9.10
N LEU A 70 -8.07 5.75 8.58
CA LEU A 70 -7.16 4.62 8.74
C LEU A 70 -6.89 4.33 10.23
N ASP A 71 -6.58 5.36 11.03
CA ASP A 71 -6.36 5.21 12.47
C ASP A 71 -7.61 4.64 13.19
N ARG A 72 -8.81 5.09 12.82
CA ARG A 72 -10.06 4.54 13.37
C ARG A 72 -10.30 3.09 12.96
N LEU A 73 -10.03 2.73 11.71
CA LEU A 73 -10.17 1.36 11.21
C LEU A 73 -9.26 0.42 11.99
N LEU A 74 -7.98 0.78 12.13
CA LEU A 74 -6.99 -0.02 12.86
C LEU A 74 -7.37 -0.21 14.34
N LYS A 75 -7.87 0.84 15.00
CA LYS A 75 -8.31 0.77 16.41
C LYS A 75 -9.56 -0.09 16.63
N ARG A 76 -10.35 -0.36 15.59
CA ARG A 76 -11.59 -1.15 15.66
C ARG A 76 -11.39 -2.63 15.36
N LEU A 77 -10.20 -3.03 14.92
CA LEU A 77 -9.91 -4.42 14.62
C LEU A 77 -9.97 -5.26 15.90
N SER A 78 -10.62 -6.41 15.81
CA SER A 78 -10.47 -7.45 16.83
C SER A 78 -9.03 -7.98 16.82
N ARG A 79 -8.67 -8.73 17.87
CA ARG A 79 -7.36 -9.41 17.93
C ARG A 79 -7.16 -10.36 16.74
N ASP A 80 -8.20 -11.09 16.35
CA ASP A 80 -8.15 -12.04 15.25
C ASP A 80 -7.98 -11.33 13.91
N GLN A 81 -8.74 -10.24 13.69
CA GLN A 81 -8.60 -9.41 12.49
C GLN A 81 -7.21 -8.74 12.43
N THR A 82 -6.67 -8.30 13.56
CA THR A 82 -5.32 -7.76 13.64
C THR A 82 -4.28 -8.79 13.20
N ASN A 83 -4.39 -10.03 13.69
CA ASN A 83 -3.52 -11.13 13.28
C ASN A 83 -3.64 -11.44 11.78
N GLN A 84 -4.86 -11.45 11.23
CA GLN A 84 -5.10 -11.65 9.79
C GLN A 84 -4.44 -10.55 8.94
N VAL A 85 -4.63 -9.28 9.32
CA VAL A 85 -4.00 -8.14 8.65
C VAL A 85 -2.48 -8.25 8.68
N VAL A 86 -1.89 -8.57 9.83
CA VAL A 86 -0.44 -8.75 9.96
C VAL A 86 0.07 -9.90 9.08
N ARG A 87 -0.64 -11.04 9.02
CA ARG A 87 -0.29 -12.16 8.15
C ARG A 87 -0.35 -11.75 6.67
N ALA A 88 -1.41 -11.09 6.26
CA ALA A 88 -1.58 -10.60 4.90
C ALA A 88 -0.42 -9.66 4.49
N PHE A 89 -0.11 -8.64 5.29
CA PHE A 89 1.01 -7.72 5.01
C PHE A 89 2.39 -8.36 5.10
N SER A 90 2.56 -9.40 5.92
CA SER A 90 3.79 -10.19 5.95
C SER A 90 4.01 -10.91 4.63
N TYR A 91 2.97 -11.47 4.02
CA TYR A 91 3.07 -12.05 2.67
C TYR A 91 3.43 -10.99 1.62
N PHE A 92 2.88 -9.78 1.72
CA PHE A 92 3.27 -8.66 0.84
C PHE A 92 4.75 -8.26 0.98
N SER A 93 5.36 -8.44 2.16
CA SER A 93 6.74 -8.01 2.44
C SER A 93 7.82 -9.01 2.00
N HIS A 94 7.44 -10.23 1.63
CA HIS A 94 8.36 -11.24 1.08
C HIS A 94 8.57 -11.10 -0.44
N LEU A 95 7.90 -10.12 -1.06
CA LEU A 95 7.96 -9.78 -2.48
C LEU A 95 8.83 -8.53 -2.66
#